data_AF-A0A9D2JIU4-F1
#
_entry.id   AF-A0A9D2JIU4-F1
#
_cell.length_a   1.000
_cell.length_b   1.000
_cell.length_c   1.000
_cell.angle_alpha   90.00
_cell.angle_beta   90.00
_cell.angle_gamma   90.00
#
_symmetry.space_group_name_H-M   'P 1'
#
loop_
_entity.id
_entity.type
_entity.pdbx_description
1 polymer ?
#
loop_
_entity_poly.entity_id
_entity_poly.type
_entity_poly.pdbx_seq_one_letter_code
_entity_poly.pdbx_strand_id
1 'polypeptide(L)'
;MGYLVRYDSQCKYNTLQIPGTKHPARFKTLGEDYTEEAIRRRILQSRTPSRPLPPPPKIRPFTVSKNSFRGLYLHYCYLLGIIRKNPHPHYSAALRAEIRRAEKYSEQARLLYREQIDTAEQLQTFIENMQEKIPALIQERDRVYKQISRCKDDDRLPKRIQRRDV
;
A
#
# COMPACT_ATOMS: atom_id res chain seq x y z
N MET A 1 -3.79 -7.51 12.93
CA MET A 1 -3.85 -8.56 13.97
C MET A 1 -2.43 -8.83 14.43
N GLY A 2 -2.11 -8.54 15.69
CA GLY A 2 -0.76 -8.65 16.23
C GLY A 2 -0.73 -9.58 17.45
N TYR A 3 0.49 -9.96 17.85
CA TYR A 3 0.73 -10.69 19.09
C TYR A 3 1.05 -9.70 20.21
N LEU A 4 0.63 -9.99 21.44
CA LEU A 4 1.03 -9.22 22.62
C LEU A 4 2.14 -9.98 23.34
N VAL A 5 3.29 -9.34 23.50
CA VAL A 5 4.41 -9.91 24.25
C VAL A 5 4.58 -9.16 25.55
N ARG A 6 4.59 -9.88 26.67
CA ARG A 6 4.82 -9.31 28.00
C ARG A 6 6.23 -9.67 28.47
N TYR A 7 7.03 -8.62 28.68
CA TYR A 7 8.34 -8.67 29.30
C TYR A 7 8.21 -7.96 30.65
N ASP A 8 7.97 -8.72 31.71
CA ASP A 8 7.81 -8.16 33.06
C ASP A 8 8.91 -8.72 33.95
N SER A 9 9.71 -7.83 34.53
CA SER A 9 10.83 -8.18 35.42
C SER A 9 10.37 -8.90 36.70
N GLN A 10 9.07 -8.82 37.05
CA GLN A 10 8.50 -9.54 38.20
C GLN A 10 8.02 -10.96 37.84
N CYS A 11 7.91 -11.29 36.56
CA CYS A 11 7.48 -12.60 36.09
C CYS A 11 8.68 -13.50 35.78
N LYS A 12 8.67 -14.74 36.27
CA LYS A 12 9.75 -15.73 36.03
C LYS A 12 9.99 -16.04 34.54
N TYR A 13 8.99 -15.86 33.67
CA TYR A 13 9.10 -16.14 32.24
C TYR A 13 8.33 -15.13 31.40
N ASN A 14 8.91 -14.72 30.27
CA ASN A 14 8.23 -13.93 29.25
C ASN A 14 7.04 -14.71 28.66
N THR A 15 5.98 -13.99 28.26
CA THR A 15 4.74 -14.59 27.74
C THR A 15 4.28 -13.97 26.43
N LEU A 16 3.77 -14.80 25.53
CA LEU A 16 3.25 -14.47 24.20
C LEU A 16 1.74 -14.76 24.16
N GLN A 17 0.94 -13.75 23.88
CA GLN A 17 -0.50 -13.92 23.69
C GLN A 17 -0.85 -13.86 22.20
N ILE A 18 -1.35 -15.00 21.71
CA ILE A 18 -1.80 -15.17 20.33
C ILE A 18 -3.24 -14.63 20.24
N PRO A 19 -3.57 -13.80 19.24
CA PRO A 19 -4.93 -13.32 19.06
C PRO A 19 -5.87 -14.51 18.84
N GLY A 20 -6.86 -14.68 19.73
CA GLY A 20 -7.80 -15.80 19.71
C GLY A 20 -7.56 -16.89 20.76
N THR A 21 -6.42 -16.89 21.48
CA THR A 21 -6.19 -17.82 22.59
C THR A 21 -6.54 -17.18 23.94
N LYS A 22 -7.21 -17.94 24.81
CA LYS A 22 -7.60 -17.46 26.16
C LYS A 22 -6.42 -17.27 27.10
N HIS A 23 -5.37 -18.08 26.95
CA HIS A 23 -4.20 -18.08 27.81
C HIS A 23 -2.92 -17.74 27.03
N PRO A 24 -1.97 -17.03 27.65
CA PRO A 24 -0.70 -16.72 27.03
C PRO A 24 0.26 -17.93 27.09
N ALA A 25 1.01 -18.15 26.01
CA ALA A 25 2.07 -19.16 25.94
C ALA A 25 3.34 -18.62 26.60
N ARG A 26 4.03 -19.46 27.38
CA ARG A 26 5.32 -19.10 27.98
C ARG A 26 6.44 -19.38 26.97
N PHE A 27 7.45 -18.52 26.91
CA PHE A 27 8.54 -18.72 25.95
C PHE A 27 9.29 -20.05 26.19
N LYS A 28 9.37 -20.51 27.45
CA LYS A 28 9.96 -21.81 27.80
C LYS A 28 9.29 -23.03 27.16
N THR A 29 8.02 -22.92 26.76
CA THR A 29 7.28 -24.03 26.15
C THR A 29 7.39 -24.05 24.63
N LEU A 30 7.95 -22.99 24.02
CA LEU A 30 8.07 -22.87 22.56
C LEU A 30 9.32 -23.57 22.00
N GLY A 31 10.24 -24.01 22.87
CA GLY A 31 11.49 -24.69 22.52
C GLY A 31 12.73 -23.82 22.72
N GLU A 32 13.91 -24.45 22.63
CA GLU A 32 15.21 -23.82 22.90
C GLU A 32 15.53 -22.65 21.95
N ASP A 33 15.04 -22.75 20.72
CA ASP A 33 15.15 -21.72 19.67
C ASP A 33 14.37 -20.44 19.94
N TYR A 34 13.46 -20.46 20.93
CA TYR A 34 12.63 -19.33 21.33
C TYR A 34 13.01 -18.79 22.71
N THR A 35 14.18 -19.16 23.22
CA THR A 35 14.77 -18.48 24.38
C THR A 35 15.12 -17.03 24.03
N GLU A 36 15.12 -16.15 25.02
CA GLU A 36 15.39 -14.73 24.80
C GLU A 36 16.77 -14.51 24.17
N GLU A 37 17.78 -15.25 24.60
CA GLU A 37 19.13 -15.21 24.04
C GLU A 37 19.19 -15.71 22.59
N ALA A 38 18.45 -16.78 22.26
CA ALA A 38 18.38 -17.29 20.90
C ALA A 38 17.67 -16.31 19.96
N ILE A 39 16.58 -15.69 20.42
CA ILE A 39 15.85 -14.66 19.66
C ILE A 39 16.74 -13.42 19.47
N ARG A 40 17.43 -12.94 20.53
CA ARG A 40 18.38 -11.82 20.45
C ARG A 40 19.50 -12.13 19.46
N ARG A 41 20.11 -13.32 19.54
CA ARG A 41 21.14 -13.78 18.58
C ARG A 41 20.59 -13.79 17.15
N ARG A 42 19.37 -14.31 16.93
CA ARG A 42 18.74 -14.35 15.62
C ARG A 42 18.47 -12.95 15.06
N ILE A 43 17.98 -12.01 15.88
CA ILE A 43 17.73 -10.61 15.46
C ILE A 43 19.04 -9.91 15.08
N LEU A 44 20.11 -10.15 15.85
CA LEU A 44 21.44 -9.61 15.56
C LEU A 44 22.02 -10.19 14.27
N GLN A 45 21.86 -11.50 14.05
CA GLN A 45 22.29 -12.20 12.82
C GLN A 45 21.43 -11.83 11.58
N SER A 46 20.14 -11.55 11.77
CA SER A 46 19.20 -11.20 10.71
C SER A 46 19.28 -9.74 10.24
N ARG A 47 20.20 -8.93 10.79
CA ARG A 47 20.50 -7.59 10.26
C ARG A 47 21.22 -7.62 8.90
N THR A 48 21.66 -8.78 8.45
CA THR A 48 22.09 -9.02 7.07
C THR A 48 20.84 -9.10 6.17
N PRO A 49 20.76 -8.35 5.06
CA PRO A 49 19.54 -8.31 4.24
C PRO A 49 19.23 -9.71 3.72
N SER A 50 18.05 -10.19 4.09
CA SER A 50 17.21 -11.18 3.42
C SER A 50 17.94 -12.37 2.79
N ARG A 51 17.75 -13.56 3.36
CA ARG A 51 17.87 -14.81 2.59
C ARG A 51 17.15 -14.56 1.25
N PRO A 52 17.83 -14.65 0.10
CA PRO A 52 17.17 -14.40 -1.17
C PRO A 52 15.97 -15.33 -1.22
N LEU A 53 14.78 -14.74 -1.36
CA LEU A 53 13.58 -15.51 -1.65
C LEU A 53 13.95 -16.44 -2.81
N PRO A 54 13.62 -17.74 -2.75
CA PRO A 54 13.83 -18.59 -3.90
C PRO A 54 13.20 -17.89 -5.11
N PRO A 55 13.92 -17.81 -6.25
CA PRO A 55 13.41 -17.11 -7.41
C PRO A 55 12.00 -17.64 -7.69
N PRO A 56 11.02 -16.76 -7.99
CA PRO A 56 9.67 -17.21 -8.28
C PRO A 56 9.75 -18.31 -9.35
N PRO A 57 8.92 -19.36 -9.26
CA PRO A 57 8.94 -20.42 -10.26
C PRO A 57 8.84 -19.77 -11.64
N LYS A 58 9.74 -20.16 -12.56
CA LYS A 58 9.72 -19.66 -13.93
C LYS A 58 8.35 -20.00 -14.50
N ILE A 59 7.47 -19.00 -14.59
CA ILE A 59 6.20 -19.12 -15.30
C ILE A 59 6.62 -19.47 -16.72
N ARG A 60 6.31 -20.70 -17.17
CA ARG A 60 6.59 -21.08 -18.55
C ARG A 60 5.83 -20.07 -19.41
N PRO A 61 6.51 -19.31 -20.29
CA PRO A 61 5.80 -18.43 -21.19
C PRO A 61 4.79 -19.28 -21.93
N PHE A 62 3.56 -18.79 -22.00
CA PHE A 62 2.48 -19.43 -22.74
C PHE A 62 2.81 -19.28 -24.23
N THR A 63 3.75 -20.08 -24.73
CA THR A 63 4.17 -20.05 -26.12
C THR A 63 3.12 -20.79 -26.92
N VAL A 64 2.10 -20.06 -27.33
CA VAL A 64 1.13 -20.59 -28.27
C VAL A 64 1.71 -20.41 -29.66
N SER A 65 1.79 -21.50 -30.42
CA SER A 65 2.20 -21.42 -31.83
C SER A 65 1.28 -20.43 -32.54
N LYS A 66 1.88 -19.45 -33.23
CA LYS A 66 1.18 -18.39 -33.97
C LYS A 66 0.18 -18.96 -35.00
N ASN A 67 0.37 -20.22 -35.40
CA ASN A 67 -0.43 -20.92 -36.41
C ASN A 67 -1.43 -21.91 -35.80
N SER A 68 -1.60 -21.94 -34.48
CA SER A 68 -2.59 -22.82 -33.83
C SER A 68 -3.93 -22.11 -33.67
N PHE A 69 -5.02 -22.86 -33.72
CA PHE A 69 -6.37 -22.34 -33.44
C PHE A 69 -6.45 -21.63 -32.08
N ARG A 70 -5.74 -22.15 -31.07
CA ARG A 70 -5.60 -21.52 -29.75
C ARG A 70 -4.87 -20.18 -29.81
N GLY A 71 -3.85 -20.05 -30.66
CA GLY A 71 -3.09 -18.80 -30.83
C GLY A 71 -3.94 -17.74 -31.52
N LEU A 72 -4.70 -18.16 -32.52
CA LEU A 72 -5.68 -17.32 -33.21
C LEU A 72 -6.78 -16.85 -32.25
N TYR A 73 -7.33 -17.74 -31.43
CA TYR A 73 -8.28 -17.38 -30.38
C TYR A 73 -7.73 -16.31 -29.41
N LEU A 74 -6.51 -16.49 -28.88
CA LEU A 74 -5.90 -15.51 -27.99
C LEU A 74 -5.58 -14.18 -28.70
N HIS A 75 -5.18 -14.22 -29.98
CA HIS A 75 -4.93 -13.02 -30.78
C HIS A 75 -6.21 -12.20 -30.97
N TYR A 76 -7.32 -12.84 -31.31
CA TYR A 76 -8.61 -12.14 -31.41
C TYR A 76 -9.10 -11.64 -30.05
N CYS A 77 -8.93 -12.41 -28.97
CA CYS A 77 -9.23 -11.93 -27.61
C CYS A 77 -8.39 -10.69 -27.22
N TYR A 78 -7.15 -10.58 -27.71
CA TYR A 78 -6.32 -9.38 -27.53
C TYR A 78 -6.84 -8.19 -28.36
N LEU A 79 -7.17 -8.39 -29.64
CA LEU A 79 -7.70 -7.33 -30.52
C LEU A 79 -9.06 -6.81 -30.03
N LEU A 80 -9.92 -7.70 -29.53
CA LEU A 80 -11.23 -7.38 -28.98
C LEU A 80 -11.15 -6.78 -27.56
N GLY A 81 -9.95 -6.62 -27.00
CA GLY A 81 -9.74 -6.04 -25.66
C GLY A 81 -10.20 -6.93 -24.49
N ILE A 82 -10.62 -8.17 -24.76
CA ILE A 82 -10.99 -9.17 -23.76
C ILE A 82 -9.77 -9.53 -22.91
N ILE A 83 -8.63 -9.74 -23.57
CA ILE A 83 -7.32 -9.83 -22.92
C ILE A 83 -6.74 -8.43 -22.87
N ARG A 84 -6.61 -7.89 -21.66
CA ARG A 84 -5.94 -6.62 -21.44
C ARG A 84 -4.49 -6.74 -21.88
N LYS A 85 -4.06 -5.86 -22.79
CA LYS A 85 -2.64 -5.61 -23.07
C LYS A 85 -1.95 -5.42 -21.72
N ASN A 86 -0.86 -6.15 -21.48
CA ASN A 86 -0.19 -6.17 -20.18
C ASN A 86 -0.10 -4.73 -19.64
N PRO A 87 -0.83 -4.37 -18.57
CA PRO A 87 -1.01 -2.97 -18.18
C PRO A 87 0.32 -2.33 -17.79
N HIS A 88 1.32 -3.17 -17.48
CA HIS A 88 2.68 -2.77 -17.21
C HIS A 88 3.62 -3.62 -18.08
N PRO A 89 3.93 -3.19 -19.32
CA PRO A 89 5.14 -3.65 -19.98
C PRO A 89 6.31 -3.49 -19.00
N HIS A 90 7.29 -4.38 -19.04
CA HIS A 90 8.49 -4.26 -18.21
C HIS A 90 9.31 -3.03 -18.66
N TYR A 91 8.86 -1.84 -18.28
CA TYR A 91 9.54 -0.59 -18.51
C TYR A 91 10.72 -0.49 -17.55
N SER A 92 11.85 0.02 -18.06
CA SER A 92 13.00 0.32 -17.21
C SER A 92 12.60 1.31 -16.11
N ALA A 93 13.34 1.32 -14.99
CA ALA A 93 13.08 2.26 -13.91
C ALA A 93 13.14 3.73 -14.40
N ALA A 94 14.08 4.02 -15.31
CA ALA A 94 14.19 5.32 -15.97
C ALA A 94 12.92 5.67 -16.75
N LEU A 95 12.43 4.76 -17.59
CA LEU A 95 11.22 5.00 -18.39
C LEU A 95 9.98 5.21 -17.51
N ARG A 96 9.84 4.47 -16.41
CA ARG A 96 8.75 4.71 -15.43
C ARG A 96 8.86 6.07 -14.74
N ALA A 97 10.07 6.60 -14.55
CA ALA A 97 10.24 7.96 -14.02
C ALA A 97 9.80 9.00 -15.06
N GLU A 98 10.18 8.82 -16.33
CA GLU A 98 9.77 9.72 -17.41
C GLU A 98 8.25 9.70 -17.64
N ILE A 99 7.61 8.52 -17.62
CA ILE A 99 6.14 8.42 -17.71
C ILE A 99 5.46 9.22 -16.59
N ARG A 100 5.93 9.06 -15.33
CA ARG A 100 5.38 9.83 -14.20
C ARG A 100 5.59 11.34 -14.34
N ARG A 101 6.72 11.77 -14.92
CA ARG A 101 6.95 13.20 -15.22
C ARG A 101 5.99 13.71 -16.29
N ALA A 102 5.80 12.95 -17.37
CA ALA A 102 4.87 13.31 -18.44
C ALA A 102 3.41 13.39 -17.94
N GLU A 103 2.99 12.44 -17.10
CA GLU A 103 1.69 12.47 -16.43
C GLU A 103 1.56 13.72 -15.54
N LYS A 104 2.59 14.03 -14.74
CA LYS A 104 2.61 15.25 -13.91
C LYS A 104 2.46 16.54 -14.75
N TYR A 105 3.18 16.66 -15.86
CA TYR A 105 3.05 17.81 -16.76
C TYR A 105 1.67 17.89 -17.40
N SER A 106 1.08 16.75 -17.76
CA SER A 106 -0.27 16.69 -18.31
C SER A 106 -1.31 17.18 -17.31
N GLU A 107 -1.21 16.77 -16.03
CA GLU A 107 -2.09 17.26 -14.96
C GLU A 107 -1.89 18.76 -14.68
N GLN A 108 -0.64 19.24 -14.70
CA GLN A 108 -0.36 20.67 -14.56
C GLN A 108 -1.00 21.49 -15.69
N ALA A 109 -0.86 21.04 -16.95
CA ALA A 109 -1.47 21.71 -18.09
C ALA A 109 -3.01 21.69 -18.02
N ARG A 110 -3.61 20.56 -17.61
CA ARG A 110 -5.06 20.46 -17.39
C ARG A 110 -5.54 21.42 -16.31
N LEU A 111 -4.79 21.58 -15.22
CA LEU A 111 -5.10 22.52 -14.15
C LEU A 111 -5.10 23.95 -14.68
N LEU A 112 -4.03 24.36 -15.37
CA LEU A 112 -3.94 25.71 -15.94
C LEU A 112 -5.12 26.01 -16.87
N TYR A 113 -5.49 25.05 -17.72
CA TYR A 113 -6.64 25.18 -18.61
C TYR A 113 -7.98 25.27 -17.85
N ARG A 114 -8.20 24.38 -16.87
CA ARG A 114 -9.45 24.31 -16.10
C ARG A 114 -9.70 25.57 -15.28
N GLU A 115 -8.64 26.12 -14.68
CA GLU A 115 -8.70 27.32 -13.86
C GLU A 115 -8.46 28.61 -14.67
N GLN A 116 -8.30 28.51 -16.00
CA GLN A 116 -8.07 29.63 -16.94
C GLN A 116 -6.90 30.54 -16.52
N ILE A 117 -5.75 29.92 -16.20
CA ILE A 117 -4.54 30.62 -15.76
C ILE A 117 -3.62 30.83 -16.96
N ASP A 118 -3.52 32.08 -17.42
CA ASP A 118 -2.70 32.48 -18.55
C ASP A 118 -1.44 33.25 -18.12
N THR A 119 -1.44 33.86 -16.93
CA THR A 119 -0.31 34.67 -16.42
C THR A 119 0.30 34.13 -15.12
N ALA A 120 1.55 34.50 -14.87
CA ALA A 120 2.25 34.09 -13.64
C ALA A 120 1.61 34.69 -12.38
N GLU A 121 1.04 35.89 -12.46
CA GLU A 121 0.34 36.56 -11.34
C GLU A 121 -0.97 35.82 -10.98
N GLN A 122 -1.72 35.39 -11.99
CA GLN A 122 -2.91 34.55 -11.79
C GLN A 122 -2.55 33.21 -11.12
N LEU A 123 -1.40 32.63 -11.48
CA LEU A 123 -0.92 31.42 -10.82
C LEU A 123 -0.57 31.65 -9.35
N GLN A 124 0.08 32.77 -9.02
CA GLN A 124 0.44 33.12 -7.64
C GLN A 124 -0.81 33.32 -6.77
N THR A 125 -1.76 34.13 -7.25
CA THR A 125 -3.03 34.34 -6.55
C THR A 125 -3.82 33.04 -6.37
N PHE A 126 -3.81 32.15 -7.38
CA PHE A 126 -4.40 30.81 -7.24
C PHE A 126 -3.72 29.99 -6.13
N ILE A 127 -2.39 30.02 -6.07
CA ILE A 127 -1.63 29.31 -5.04
C ILE A 127 -1.98 29.83 -3.64
N GLU A 128 -2.01 31.16 -3.46
CA GLU A 128 -2.39 31.80 -2.19
C GLU A 128 -3.80 31.39 -1.76
N ASN A 129 -4.78 31.49 -2.67
CA ASN A 129 -6.16 31.07 -2.42
C ASN A 129 -6.26 29.57 -2.03
N MET A 130 -5.44 28.70 -2.63
CA MET A 130 -5.41 27.29 -2.26
C MET A 130 -4.76 27.08 -0.89
N GLN A 131 -3.70 27.81 -0.58
CA GLN A 131 -3.03 27.77 0.73
C GLN A 131 -3.97 28.18 1.86
N GLU A 132 -4.84 29.17 1.64
CA GLU A 132 -5.87 29.58 2.60
C GLU A 132 -6.95 28.50 2.83
N LYS A 133 -7.30 27.72 1.78
CA LYS A 133 -8.31 26.66 1.87
C LYS A 133 -7.81 25.39 2.56
N ILE A 134 -6.53 25.06 2.44
CA ILE A 134 -5.90 23.88 3.04
C ILE A 134 -6.19 23.75 4.55
N PRO A 135 -5.96 24.75 5.42
CA PRO A 135 -6.18 24.59 6.86
C PRO A 135 -7.64 24.31 7.21
N ALA A 136 -8.60 24.92 6.51
CA ALA A 136 -10.02 24.66 6.70
C ALA A 136 -10.38 23.20 6.37
N LEU A 137 -9.86 22.67 5.25
CA LEU A 137 -10.04 21.27 4.86
C LEU A 137 -9.35 20.30 5.82
N ILE A 138 -8.16 20.63 6.33
CA ILE A 138 -7.47 19.84 7.36
C ILE A 138 -8.31 19.78 8.63
N GLN A 139 -8.88 20.91 9.05
CA GLN A 139 -9.75 20.97 10.23
C GLN A 139 -11.01 20.12 10.05
N GLU A 140 -11.63 20.16 8.87
CA GLU A 140 -12.78 19.33 8.53
C GLU A 140 -12.42 17.85 8.53
N ARG A 141 -11.31 17.48 7.89
CA ARG A 141 -10.78 16.11 7.88
C ARG A 141 -10.55 15.60 9.31
N ASP A 142 -9.91 16.39 10.16
CA ASP A 142 -9.62 16.02 11.55
C ASP A 142 -10.90 15.90 12.39
N ARG A 143 -11.92 16.73 12.11
CA ARG A 143 -13.25 16.60 12.70
C ARG A 143 -13.91 15.28 12.31
N VAL A 144 -13.86 14.91 11.03
CA VAL A 144 -14.38 13.62 10.53
C VAL A 144 -13.61 12.45 11.15
N TYR A 145 -12.28 12.52 11.27
CA TYR A 145 -11.50 11.49 11.94
C TYR A 145 -11.85 11.33 13.42
N LYS A 146 -12.01 12.43 14.15
CA LYS A 146 -12.48 12.39 15.55
C LYS A 146 -13.86 11.77 15.66
N GLN A 147 -14.76 12.07 14.73
CA GLN A 147 -16.09 11.48 14.69
C GLN A 147 -16.04 9.97 14.40
N ILE A 148 -15.22 9.52 13.43
CA ILE A 148 -15.04 8.09 13.14
C ILE A 148 -14.49 7.37 14.37
N SER A 149 -13.43 7.89 15.00
CA SER A 149 -12.81 7.29 16.18
C SER A 149 -13.76 7.17 17.38
N ARG A 150 -14.74 8.08 17.50
CA ARG A 150 -15.75 8.08 18.58
C ARG A 150 -17.01 7.28 18.24
N CYS A 151 -17.20 6.86 17.00
CA CYS A 151 -18.41 6.16 16.58
C CYS A 151 -18.33 4.70 17.01
N LYS A 152 -19.27 4.27 17.87
CA LYS A 152 -19.44 2.86 18.28
C LYS A 152 -20.52 2.14 17.47
N ASP A 153 -21.33 2.90 16.72
CA ASP A 153 -22.42 2.38 15.90
C ASP A 153 -21.88 1.99 14.51
N ASP A 154 -21.91 0.68 14.20
CA ASP A 154 -21.38 0.15 12.94
C ASP A 154 -22.11 0.68 11.70
N ASP A 155 -23.42 0.95 11.78
CA ASP A 155 -24.22 1.47 10.66
C ASP A 155 -23.93 2.94 10.31
N ARG A 156 -23.37 3.72 11.26
CA ARG A 156 -23.08 5.14 11.08
C ARG A 156 -21.65 5.40 10.57
N LEU A 157 -20.73 4.48 10.80
CA LEU A 157 -19.36 4.51 10.29
C LEU A 157 -19.25 4.66 8.76
N PRO A 158 -19.97 3.89 7.91
CA PRO A 158 -19.81 3.98 6.46
C PRO A 158 -20.19 5.35 5.91
N LYS A 159 -21.22 6.01 6.46
CA LYS A 159 -21.61 7.38 6.07
C LYS A 159 -20.53 8.42 6.41
N ARG A 160 -19.80 8.22 7.51
CA ARG A 160 -18.69 9.10 7.91
C ARG A 160 -17.43 8.85 7.09
N ILE A 161 -17.18 7.61 6.69
CA ILE A 161 -16.06 7.23 5.81
C ILE A 161 -16.28 7.77 4.40
N GLN A 162 -17.50 7.70 3.84
CA GLN A 162 -17.79 8.28 2.53
C GLN A 162 -17.48 9.79 2.48
N ARG A 163 -17.76 10.55 3.54
CA ARG A 163 -17.39 11.97 3.63
C ARG A 163 -15.87 12.21 3.66
N ARG A 164 -15.06 11.21 3.94
CA ARG A 164 -13.59 11.29 3.92
C ARG A 164 -13.03 11.15 2.50
N ASP A 165 -13.70 10.38 1.65
CA ASP A 165 -13.18 9.97 0.33
C ASP A 165 -13.74 10.81 -0.83
N VAL A 166 -14.57 11.83 -0.51
CA VAL A 166 -15.04 12.89 -1.43
C VAL A 166 -14.07 14.07 -1.35
#